data_AF-A0A1E4Y9K9-F1
#
_entry.id   AF-A0A1E4Y9K9-F1
#
_cell.length_a   1.000
_cell.length_b   1.000
_cell.length_c   1.000
_cell.angle_alpha   90.00
_cell.angle_beta   90.00
_cell.angle_gamma   90.00
#
_symmetry.space_group_name_H-M   'P 1'
#
loop_
_entity.id
_entity.type
_entity.pdbx_description
1 polymer ?
#
loop_
_entity_poly.entity_id
_entity_poly.type
_entity_poly.pdbx_seq_one_letter_code
_entity_poly.pdbx_strand_id
1 'polypeptide(L)'
;MRKSTTAYAVALTGGLLLMPAVAAAHPHIFVEARLEVLAGGDGNVQELRNVWRFDEVFSSSVLMDFDKNTNLKLDPDELKEVGKTVRESLADYDYYANLTLNGKVIKVEKPDVINVDFRDGQLLMFFAVKPAEPMPLAKGNKLSFGIYDPTLYTSIDFPSDNELVTEGDAFKSCTHKVVRPNPDEVIAENKSTLTDAFFNDPTGTTMSKLFATRIDVQC
;
A
#
# COMPACT_ATOMS: atom_id res chain seq x y z
N MET A 1 -65.29 49.80 -1.83
CA MET A 1 -64.46 49.41 -3.00
C MET A 1 -63.11 50.12 -2.91
N ARG A 2 -62.05 49.41 -2.52
CA ARG A 2 -60.66 49.89 -2.57
C ARG A 2 -59.83 48.74 -3.15
N LYS A 3 -59.33 48.93 -4.37
CA LYS A 3 -58.48 47.98 -5.09
C LYS A 3 -57.08 48.05 -4.49
N SER A 4 -56.57 46.94 -3.98
CA SER A 4 -55.16 46.79 -3.63
C SER A 4 -54.45 46.13 -4.81
N THR A 5 -53.59 46.90 -5.46
CA THR A 5 -52.58 46.44 -6.41
C THR A 5 -51.51 45.67 -5.65
N THR A 6 -51.33 44.38 -5.94
CA THR A 6 -50.16 43.63 -5.47
C THR A 6 -49.31 43.25 -6.67
N ALA A 7 -48.06 43.72 -6.62
CA ALA A 7 -47.06 43.63 -7.66
C ALA A 7 -46.62 42.18 -7.93
N TYR A 8 -46.35 41.89 -9.20
CA TYR A 8 -45.58 40.73 -9.62
C TYR A 8 -44.12 40.94 -9.20
N ALA A 9 -43.63 40.16 -8.24
CA ALA A 9 -42.22 40.07 -7.91
C ALA A 9 -41.68 38.69 -8.31
N VAL A 10 -40.81 38.75 -9.32
CA VAL A 10 -39.96 37.71 -9.92
C VAL A 10 -39.52 36.62 -8.94
N ALA A 11 -39.86 35.36 -9.24
CA ALA A 11 -39.22 34.18 -8.67
C ALA A 11 -38.33 33.53 -9.74
N LEU A 12 -37.05 33.93 -9.78
CA LEU A 12 -36.04 33.32 -10.64
C LEU A 12 -34.70 33.22 -9.90
N THR A 13 -34.67 32.54 -8.77
CA THR A 13 -33.44 32.26 -8.00
C THR A 13 -33.54 30.90 -7.31
N GLY A 14 -33.55 29.83 -8.09
CA GLY A 14 -33.61 28.45 -7.58
C GLY A 14 -32.65 27.48 -8.29
N GLY A 15 -31.60 27.98 -8.94
CA GLY A 15 -30.67 27.17 -9.73
C GLY A 15 -29.20 27.53 -9.48
N LEU A 16 -28.84 27.86 -8.24
CA LEU A 16 -27.43 28.09 -7.90
C LEU A 16 -26.79 26.76 -7.48
N LEU A 17 -26.17 26.11 -8.46
CA LEU A 17 -24.88 25.43 -8.35
C LEU A 17 -24.72 24.39 -7.21
N LEU A 18 -25.30 23.21 -7.40
CA LEU A 18 -24.70 21.97 -6.87
C LEU A 18 -23.67 21.47 -7.89
N MET A 19 -22.53 22.15 -7.99
CA MET A 19 -21.37 21.51 -8.62
C MET A 19 -20.91 20.40 -7.66
N PRO A 20 -20.82 19.13 -8.09
CA PRO A 20 -20.23 18.11 -7.24
C PRO A 20 -18.81 18.55 -6.91
N ALA A 21 -18.55 18.80 -5.63
CA ALA A 21 -17.18 18.95 -5.16
C ALA A 21 -16.46 17.66 -5.58
N VAL A 22 -15.37 17.80 -6.33
CA VAL A 22 -14.48 16.67 -6.61
C VAL A 22 -13.96 16.22 -5.26
N ALA A 23 -14.56 15.18 -4.70
CA ALA A 23 -14.05 14.55 -3.50
C ALA A 23 -12.74 13.87 -3.90
N ALA A 24 -11.62 14.45 -3.47
CA ALA A 24 -10.32 13.80 -3.53
C ALA A 24 -10.35 12.65 -2.52
N ALA A 25 -10.93 11.52 -2.93
CA ALA A 25 -10.96 10.30 -2.14
C ALA A 25 -9.73 9.47 -2.49
N HIS A 26 -8.90 9.21 -1.46
CA HIS A 26 -7.75 8.30 -1.32
C HIS A 26 -6.35 8.93 -1.44
N PRO A 27 -5.36 8.48 -0.63
CA PRO A 27 -5.35 7.49 0.46
C PRO A 27 -5.47 8.11 1.86
N HIS A 28 -5.82 7.31 2.87
CA HIS A 28 -5.92 7.76 4.28
C HIS A 28 -4.61 7.62 5.05
N ILE A 29 -3.72 6.76 4.56
CA ILE A 29 -2.42 6.47 5.15
C ILE A 29 -1.39 6.48 4.02
N PHE A 30 -0.28 7.18 4.24
CA PHE A 30 0.87 7.16 3.35
C PHE A 30 2.05 6.47 4.03
N VAL A 31 2.70 5.59 3.29
CA VAL A 31 3.86 4.82 3.74
C VAL A 31 4.97 4.99 2.73
N GLU A 32 6.13 5.44 3.21
CA GLU A 32 7.38 5.28 2.50
C GLU A 32 7.99 3.92 2.86
N ALA A 33 8.16 3.06 1.87
CA ALA A 33 8.64 1.71 2.05
C ALA A 33 10.05 1.51 1.49
N ARG A 34 10.76 0.57 2.13
CA ARG A 34 11.92 -0.14 1.60
C ARG A 34 11.66 -1.64 1.72
N LEU A 35 11.99 -2.36 0.65
CA LEU A 35 11.86 -3.80 0.50
C LEU A 35 13.21 -4.40 0.14
N GLU A 36 13.66 -5.37 0.92
CA GLU A 36 14.80 -6.23 0.58
C GLU A 36 14.31 -7.67 0.41
N VAL A 37 14.52 -8.24 -0.77
CA VAL A 37 14.20 -9.64 -1.08
C VAL A 37 15.46 -10.47 -0.88
N LEU A 38 15.46 -11.33 0.14
CA LEU A 38 16.61 -12.13 0.51
C LEU A 38 16.56 -13.52 -0.12
N ALA A 39 17.65 -13.94 -0.75
CA ALA A 39 17.88 -15.33 -1.16
C ALA A 39 18.47 -16.15 -0.02
N GLY A 40 17.92 -17.34 0.19
CA GLY A 40 18.48 -18.35 1.07
C GLY A 40 19.65 -19.08 0.44
N GLY A 41 20.46 -19.73 1.28
CA GLY A 41 21.58 -20.57 0.83
C GLY A 41 21.16 -21.83 0.06
N ASP A 42 19.86 -22.14 0.03
CA ASP A 42 19.23 -23.24 -0.70
C ASP A 42 18.80 -22.85 -2.12
N GLY A 43 19.01 -21.59 -2.52
CA GLY A 43 18.64 -21.08 -3.84
C GLY A 43 17.16 -20.69 -3.97
N ASN A 44 16.41 -20.61 -2.87
CA ASN A 44 15.06 -20.06 -2.84
C ASN A 44 15.05 -18.64 -2.29
N VAL A 45 13.95 -17.89 -2.51
CA VAL A 45 13.66 -16.69 -1.73
C VAL A 45 13.39 -17.12 -0.29
N GLN A 46 14.15 -16.57 0.65
CA GLN A 46 14.06 -16.88 2.08
C GLN A 46 13.03 -15.99 2.77
N GLU A 47 13.13 -14.67 2.58
CA GLU A 47 12.26 -13.70 3.24
C GLU A 47 12.25 -12.36 2.48
N LEU A 48 11.21 -11.58 2.72
CA LEU A 48 11.07 -10.19 2.30
C LEU A 48 11.15 -9.31 3.55
N ARG A 49 12.20 -8.51 3.67
CA ARG A 49 12.39 -7.57 4.78
C ARG A 49 11.80 -6.23 4.41
N ASN A 50 10.94 -5.72 5.28
CA ASN A 50 10.18 -4.50 5.09
C ASN A 50 10.62 -3.47 6.12
N VAL A 51 10.81 -2.23 5.65
CA VAL A 51 10.94 -1.03 6.48
C VAL A 51 9.94 -0.01 6.00
N TRP A 52 8.99 0.36 6.85
CA TRP A 52 7.90 1.28 6.52
C TRP A 52 7.96 2.49 7.43
N ARG A 53 7.92 3.69 6.83
CA ARG A 53 7.76 4.96 7.53
C ARG A 53 6.41 5.55 7.19
N PHE A 54 5.60 5.77 8.21
CA PHE A 54 4.24 6.29 8.05
C PHE A 54 4.23 7.81 8.10
N ASP A 55 3.24 8.43 7.45
CA ASP A 55 3.00 9.86 7.56
C ASP A 55 2.67 10.31 9.01
N GLU A 56 2.88 11.59 9.28
CA GLU A 56 2.68 12.18 10.60
C GLU A 56 1.22 12.12 11.08
N VAL A 57 0.24 12.14 10.18
CA VAL A 57 -1.18 12.17 10.54
C VAL A 57 -1.62 10.81 11.07
N PHE A 58 -1.32 9.73 10.34
CA PHE A 58 -1.56 8.38 10.82
C PHE A 58 -0.74 8.07 12.08
N SER A 59 0.53 8.49 12.10
CA SER A 59 1.40 8.28 13.27
C SER A 59 0.85 8.96 14.52
N SER A 60 0.27 10.16 14.37
CA SER A 60 -0.39 10.87 15.47
C SER A 60 -1.66 10.17 15.96
N SER A 61 -2.47 9.58 15.08
CA SER A 61 -3.64 8.82 15.53
C SER A 61 -3.24 7.58 16.32
N VAL A 62 -2.21 6.86 15.88
CA VAL A 62 -1.69 5.70 16.63
C VAL A 62 -1.11 6.13 17.97
N LEU A 63 -0.39 7.25 18.04
CA LEU A 63 0.08 7.80 19.31
C LEU A 63 -1.11 8.01 20.26
N MET A 64 -2.18 8.68 19.80
CA MET A 64 -3.37 8.94 20.63
C MET A 64 -4.09 7.67 21.09
N ASP A 65 -4.10 6.62 20.27
CA ASP A 65 -4.78 5.36 20.59
C ASP A 65 -3.99 4.48 21.58
N PHE A 66 -2.65 4.59 21.58
CA PHE A 66 -1.78 3.68 22.32
C PHE A 66 -0.98 4.32 23.46
N ASP A 67 -0.84 5.66 23.52
CA ASP A 67 -0.21 6.39 24.62
C ASP A 67 -1.14 6.41 25.85
N LYS A 68 -1.02 5.38 26.70
CA LYS A 68 -1.90 5.16 27.85
C LYS A 68 -1.61 6.10 29.00
N ASN A 69 -0.37 6.60 29.09
CA ASN A 69 0.08 7.47 30.17
C ASN A 69 0.09 8.95 29.77
N THR A 70 -0.27 9.26 28.52
CA THR A 70 -0.41 10.59 27.94
C THR A 70 0.90 11.39 28.03
N ASN A 71 2.04 10.72 27.84
CA ASN A 71 3.37 11.35 27.89
C ASN A 71 3.85 11.86 26.52
N LEU A 72 3.02 11.73 25.48
CA LEU A 72 3.28 12.09 24.08
C LEU A 72 4.43 11.30 23.45
N LYS A 73 4.63 10.07 23.91
CA LYS A 73 5.56 9.08 23.36
C LYS A 73 4.87 7.72 23.37
N LEU A 74 5.49 6.76 22.68
CA LEU A 74 5.12 5.36 22.81
C LEU A 74 6.22 4.64 23.58
N ASP A 75 5.87 4.18 24.78
CA ASP A 75 6.76 3.40 25.63
C ASP A 75 6.97 1.98 25.05
N PRO A 76 8.03 1.26 25.44
CA PRO A 76 8.36 -0.04 24.82
C PRO A 76 7.23 -1.08 24.83
N ASP A 77 6.40 -1.10 25.86
CA ASP A 77 5.23 -1.99 25.94
C ASP A 77 4.07 -1.53 25.05
N GLU A 78 3.89 -0.22 24.87
CA GLU A 78 2.91 0.36 23.95
C GLU A 78 3.32 0.10 22.49
N LEU A 79 4.60 0.32 22.14
CA LEU A 79 5.16 -0.04 20.82
C LEU A 79 4.96 -1.52 20.50
N LYS A 80 5.15 -2.39 21.50
CA LYS A 80 4.92 -3.83 21.35
C LYS A 80 3.46 -4.15 21.08
N GLU A 81 2.53 -3.46 21.74
CA GLU A 81 1.10 -3.64 21.50
C GLU A 81 0.69 -3.11 20.12
N VAL A 82 1.23 -1.98 19.66
CA VAL A 82 1.05 -1.49 18.27
C VAL A 82 1.50 -2.57 17.28
N GLY A 83 2.72 -3.08 17.43
CA GLY A 83 3.26 -4.11 16.54
C GLY A 83 2.42 -5.38 16.53
N LYS A 84 1.90 -5.80 17.68
CA LYS A 84 0.97 -6.94 17.77
C LYS A 84 -0.35 -6.67 17.04
N THR A 85 -0.97 -5.53 17.27
CA THR A 85 -2.22 -5.13 16.63
C THR A 85 -2.07 -5.09 15.10
N VAL A 86 -0.99 -4.49 14.60
CA VAL A 86 -0.71 -4.44 13.15
C VAL A 86 -0.44 -5.84 12.59
N ARG A 87 0.30 -6.68 13.31
CA ARG A 87 0.56 -8.08 12.90
C ARG A 87 -0.74 -8.90 12.80
N GLU A 88 -1.75 -8.56 13.57
CA GLU A 88 -3.06 -9.20 13.51
C GLU A 88 -3.94 -8.62 12.41
N SER A 89 -4.00 -7.28 12.28
CA SER A 89 -4.85 -6.61 11.29
C SER A 89 -4.43 -6.83 9.84
N LEU A 90 -3.12 -6.93 9.58
CA LEU A 90 -2.59 -7.12 8.22
C LEU A 90 -2.61 -8.58 7.75
N ALA A 91 -3.00 -9.53 8.60
CA ALA A 91 -3.02 -10.95 8.25
C ALA A 91 -3.99 -11.24 7.09
N ASP A 92 -5.16 -10.60 7.06
CA ASP A 92 -6.16 -10.77 6.00
C ASP A 92 -5.76 -10.13 4.66
N TYR A 93 -4.68 -9.34 4.67
CA TYR A 93 -4.16 -8.60 3.51
C TYR A 93 -2.77 -9.08 3.08
N ASP A 94 -2.33 -10.25 3.55
CA ASP A 94 -0.99 -10.81 3.27
C ASP A 94 0.16 -9.83 3.58
N TYR A 95 -0.02 -8.97 4.59
CA TYR A 95 0.95 -7.92 4.95
C TYR A 95 1.28 -7.01 3.77
N TYR A 96 0.34 -6.85 2.84
CA TYR A 96 0.48 -6.15 1.56
C TYR A 96 1.59 -6.69 0.66
N ALA A 97 2.15 -7.87 0.98
CA ALA A 97 3.17 -8.52 0.20
C ALA A 97 2.55 -9.25 -0.99
N ASN A 98 2.92 -8.82 -2.19
CA ASN A 98 2.44 -9.38 -3.44
C ASN A 98 3.60 -10.07 -4.15
N LEU A 99 3.56 -11.40 -4.16
CA LEU A 99 4.61 -12.25 -4.72
C LEU A 99 4.05 -13.08 -5.86
N THR A 100 4.81 -13.19 -6.94
CA THR A 100 4.49 -14.15 -8.00
C THR A 100 5.70 -14.95 -8.44
N LEU A 101 5.46 -16.21 -8.81
CA LEU A 101 6.41 -17.10 -9.47
C LEU A 101 5.77 -17.62 -10.76
N ASN A 102 6.35 -17.26 -11.91
CA ASN A 102 5.84 -17.62 -13.23
C ASN A 102 4.34 -17.27 -13.41
N GLY A 103 3.91 -16.14 -12.82
CA GLY A 103 2.52 -15.67 -12.83
C GLY A 103 1.60 -16.30 -11.79
N LYS A 104 2.03 -17.35 -11.07
CA LYS A 104 1.29 -17.89 -9.91
C LYS A 104 1.50 -16.97 -8.71
N VAL A 105 0.42 -16.56 -8.06
CA VAL A 105 0.49 -15.81 -6.79
C VAL A 105 0.97 -16.74 -5.68
N ILE A 106 1.96 -16.29 -4.91
CA ILE A 106 2.47 -16.96 -3.72
C ILE A 106 2.12 -16.10 -2.51
N LYS A 107 1.46 -16.70 -1.52
CA LYS A 107 1.09 -16.04 -0.26
C LYS A 107 2.29 -15.97 0.68
N VAL A 108 2.17 -15.19 1.75
CA VAL A 108 3.20 -15.13 2.80
C VAL A 108 2.74 -15.75 4.09
N GLU A 109 3.70 -16.22 4.87
CA GLU A 109 3.48 -16.60 6.25
C GLU A 109 3.34 -15.36 7.14
N LYS A 110 2.62 -15.53 8.26
CA LYS A 110 2.53 -14.51 9.32
C LYS A 110 3.93 -14.22 9.87
N PRO A 111 4.43 -12.97 9.81
CA PRO A 111 5.77 -12.61 10.25
C PRO A 111 5.88 -12.80 11.76
N ASP A 112 6.96 -13.36 12.29
CA ASP A 112 7.11 -13.68 13.72
C ASP A 112 6.83 -12.49 14.65
N VAL A 113 7.26 -11.30 14.24
CA VAL A 113 7.07 -10.03 14.97
C VAL A 113 7.02 -8.87 13.97
N ILE A 114 6.29 -7.81 14.34
CA ILE A 114 6.44 -6.49 13.74
C ILE A 114 7.02 -5.58 14.80
N ASN A 115 8.25 -5.11 14.57
CA ASN A 115 8.88 -4.15 15.46
C ASN A 115 8.43 -2.75 15.09
N VAL A 116 8.13 -1.93 16.09
CA VAL A 116 7.63 -0.57 15.91
C VAL A 116 8.53 0.38 16.69
N ASP A 117 8.82 1.52 16.09
CA ASP A 117 9.46 2.66 16.74
C ASP A 117 8.64 3.93 16.43
N PHE A 118 8.74 4.94 17.28
CA PHE A 118 8.11 6.24 17.07
C PHE A 118 9.15 7.34 17.25
N ARG A 119 9.55 7.98 16.15
CA ARG A 119 10.59 9.00 16.14
C ARG A 119 10.20 10.15 15.24
N ASP A 120 10.53 11.35 15.69
CA ASP A 120 10.34 12.57 14.90
C ASP A 120 8.89 12.72 14.39
N GLY A 121 7.91 12.30 15.18
CA GLY A 121 6.48 12.36 14.85
C GLY A 121 5.98 11.25 13.91
N GLN A 122 6.83 10.29 13.54
CA GLN A 122 6.50 9.23 12.60
C GLN A 122 6.69 7.84 13.20
N LEU A 123 5.78 6.92 12.84
CA LEU A 123 5.96 5.50 13.09
C LEU A 123 6.91 4.89 12.07
N LEU A 124 7.78 4.04 12.58
CA LEU A 124 8.63 3.15 11.79
C LEU A 124 8.26 1.71 12.12
N MET A 125 8.04 0.89 11.09
CA MET A 125 7.78 -0.54 11.25
C MET A 125 8.83 -1.36 10.51
N PHE A 126 9.30 -2.42 11.17
CA PHE A 126 10.33 -3.32 10.66
C PHE A 126 9.91 -4.77 10.87
N PHE A 127 9.79 -5.52 9.77
CA PHE A 127 9.36 -6.92 9.83
C PHE A 127 9.80 -7.70 8.59
N ALA A 128 9.80 -9.02 8.71
CA ALA A 128 10.13 -9.92 7.61
C ALA A 128 9.01 -10.94 7.41
N VAL A 129 8.57 -11.11 6.16
CA VAL A 129 7.60 -12.13 5.77
C VAL A 129 8.28 -13.20 4.91
N LYS A 130 7.84 -14.44 5.03
CA LYS A 130 8.39 -15.57 4.27
C LYS A 130 7.38 -16.05 3.24
N PRO A 131 7.79 -16.44 2.02
CA PRO A 131 6.89 -17.12 1.09
C PRO A 131 6.31 -18.40 1.72
N ALA A 132 5.01 -18.60 1.60
CA ALA A 132 4.34 -19.82 2.10
C ALA A 132 4.63 -21.07 1.24
N GLU A 133 5.20 -20.87 0.05
CA GLU A 133 5.67 -21.93 -0.84
C GLU A 133 7.08 -21.61 -1.33
N PRO A 134 7.91 -22.63 -1.66
CA PRO A 134 9.24 -22.41 -2.22
C PRO A 134 9.23 -21.55 -3.48
N MET A 135 10.10 -20.55 -3.52
CA MET A 135 10.29 -19.66 -4.67
C MET A 135 11.72 -19.78 -5.20
N PRO A 136 12.03 -20.79 -6.05
CA PRO A 136 13.39 -21.05 -6.50
C PRO A 136 13.89 -20.00 -7.48
N LEU A 137 15.09 -19.48 -7.22
CA LEU A 137 15.87 -18.59 -8.09
C LEU A 137 16.62 -19.40 -9.15
N ALA A 138 15.86 -20.22 -9.88
CA ALA A 138 16.39 -21.16 -10.87
C ALA A 138 16.24 -20.61 -12.29
N LYS A 139 17.14 -21.05 -13.18
CA LYS A 139 17.16 -20.60 -14.58
C LYS A 139 15.80 -20.76 -15.27
N GLY A 140 15.32 -19.69 -15.90
CA GLY A 140 14.03 -19.62 -16.58
C GLY A 140 12.87 -19.11 -15.73
N ASN A 141 13.01 -19.02 -14.40
CA ASN A 141 11.96 -18.52 -13.54
C ASN A 141 11.83 -16.99 -13.58
N LYS A 142 10.56 -16.55 -13.61
CA LYS A 142 10.17 -15.14 -13.49
C LYS A 142 9.54 -14.93 -12.13
N LEU A 143 10.10 -14.02 -11.35
CA LEU A 143 9.58 -13.66 -10.04
C LEU A 143 9.25 -12.18 -10.03
N SER A 144 8.26 -11.79 -9.23
CA SER A 144 7.91 -10.39 -9.02
C SER A 144 7.54 -10.20 -7.56
N PHE A 145 8.02 -9.11 -6.98
CA PHE A 145 7.79 -8.75 -5.59
C PHE A 145 7.36 -7.28 -5.52
N GLY A 146 6.27 -7.00 -4.83
CA GLY A 146 5.80 -5.64 -4.57
C GLY A 146 5.08 -5.56 -3.23
N ILE A 147 5.09 -4.37 -2.65
CA ILE A 147 4.34 -4.06 -1.44
C ILE A 147 3.28 -3.04 -1.83
N TYR A 148 2.02 -3.44 -1.83
CA TYR A 148 0.91 -2.54 -2.14
C TYR A 148 -0.39 -3.03 -1.53
N ASP A 149 -1.22 -2.08 -1.10
CA ASP A 149 -2.57 -2.34 -0.62
C ASP A 149 -3.52 -2.50 -1.80
N PRO A 150 -4.13 -3.68 -2.00
CA PRO A 150 -5.07 -3.86 -3.10
C PRO A 150 -6.28 -2.93 -2.97
N THR A 151 -6.68 -2.54 -1.76
CA THR A 151 -7.86 -1.72 -1.49
C THR A 151 -7.64 -0.21 -1.70
N LEU A 152 -6.39 0.21 -1.97
CA LEU A 152 -5.99 1.62 -2.12
C LEU A 152 -6.24 2.48 -0.87
N TYR A 153 -6.51 1.89 0.30
CA TYR A 153 -6.68 2.63 1.56
C TYR A 153 -5.33 3.19 2.05
N THR A 154 -4.28 2.37 1.97
CA THR A 154 -2.90 2.73 2.26
C THR A 154 -2.11 2.90 0.97
N SER A 155 -1.55 4.08 0.73
CA SER A 155 -0.57 4.27 -0.35
C SER A 155 0.81 3.90 0.17
N ILE A 156 1.39 2.87 -0.43
CA ILE A 156 2.75 2.43 -0.14
C ILE A 156 3.60 2.80 -1.34
N ASP A 157 4.52 3.74 -1.17
CA ASP A 157 5.44 4.18 -2.21
C ASP A 157 6.89 3.93 -1.80
N PHE A 158 7.74 3.77 -2.81
CA PHE A 158 9.17 3.63 -2.65
C PHE A 158 9.83 4.95 -3.09
N PRO A 159 10.42 5.73 -2.16
CA PRO A 159 10.99 7.05 -2.46
C PRO A 159 11.97 7.08 -3.64
N SER A 160 12.65 5.96 -3.89
CA SER A 160 13.44 5.76 -5.09
C SER A 160 13.50 4.27 -5.45
N ASP A 161 13.98 3.96 -6.65
CA ASP A 161 14.17 2.57 -7.08
C ASP A 161 15.26 1.84 -6.26
N ASN A 162 16.11 2.57 -5.54
CA ASN A 162 17.11 1.97 -4.63
C ASN A 162 16.48 1.39 -3.35
N GLU A 163 15.18 1.58 -3.13
CA GLU A 163 14.46 1.04 -1.98
C GLU A 163 13.87 -0.35 -2.25
N LEU A 164 13.99 -0.89 -3.48
CA LEU A 164 13.70 -2.29 -3.78
C LEU A 164 14.99 -3.01 -4.14
N VAL A 165 15.46 -3.87 -3.25
CA VAL A 165 16.78 -4.50 -3.36
C VAL A 165 16.66 -6.02 -3.35
N THR A 166 17.54 -6.69 -4.08
CA THR A 166 17.72 -8.15 -4.00
C THR A 166 19.03 -8.44 -3.30
N GLU A 167 19.02 -9.34 -2.33
CA GLU A 167 20.18 -9.66 -1.48
C GLU A 167 20.46 -11.16 -1.47
N GLY A 168 21.73 -11.54 -1.48
CA GLY A 168 22.18 -12.94 -1.45
C GLY A 168 22.68 -13.48 -2.80
N ASP A 169 23.57 -14.49 -2.72
CA ASP A 169 24.36 -14.95 -3.86
C ASP A 169 23.53 -15.55 -5.01
N ALA A 170 22.38 -16.17 -4.72
CA ALA A 170 21.53 -16.77 -5.75
C ALA A 170 20.94 -15.75 -6.72
N PHE A 171 20.78 -14.47 -6.32
CA PHE A 171 20.35 -13.42 -7.23
C PHE A 171 21.41 -13.03 -8.26
N LYS A 172 22.69 -13.40 -8.07
CA LYS A 172 23.77 -13.10 -9.03
C LYS A 172 23.58 -13.80 -10.39
N SER A 173 22.84 -14.92 -10.40
CA SER A 173 22.46 -15.60 -11.65
C SER A 173 21.20 -15.03 -12.30
N CYS A 174 20.57 -14.03 -11.69
CA CYS A 174 19.35 -13.42 -12.16
C CYS A 174 19.60 -11.96 -12.57
N THR A 175 18.70 -11.43 -13.38
CA THR A 175 18.60 -9.99 -13.68
C THR A 175 17.37 -9.45 -12.98
N HIS A 176 17.43 -8.21 -12.49
CA HIS A 176 16.29 -7.57 -11.86
C HIS A 176 16.04 -6.18 -12.46
N LYS A 177 14.79 -5.73 -12.38
CA LYS A 177 14.38 -4.39 -12.78
C LYS A 177 13.27 -3.91 -11.86
N VAL A 178 13.40 -2.69 -11.37
CA VAL A 178 12.29 -1.99 -10.73
C VAL A 178 11.34 -1.48 -11.81
N VAL A 179 10.07 -1.81 -11.67
CA VAL A 179 8.98 -1.35 -12.53
C VAL A 179 8.14 -0.37 -11.72
N ARG A 180 8.11 0.87 -12.17
CA ARG A 180 7.29 1.95 -11.62
C ARG A 180 6.29 2.41 -12.68
N PRO A 181 5.05 1.89 -12.65
CA PRO A 181 4.04 2.26 -13.63
C PRO A 181 3.72 3.75 -13.57
N ASN A 182 3.64 4.42 -14.72
CA ASN A 182 3.15 5.79 -14.79
C ASN A 182 1.61 5.76 -14.72
N PRO A 183 0.97 6.42 -13.73
CA PRO A 183 -0.48 6.37 -13.58
C PRO A 183 -1.26 6.87 -14.80
N ASP A 184 -0.79 7.94 -15.45
CA ASP A 184 -1.47 8.50 -16.62
C ASP A 184 -1.41 7.56 -17.82
N GLU A 185 -0.27 6.88 -18.01
CA GLU A 185 -0.10 5.88 -19.06
C GLU A 185 -0.97 4.64 -18.77
N VAL A 186 -0.96 4.14 -17.53
CA VAL A 186 -1.80 3.01 -17.12
C VAL A 186 -3.27 3.33 -17.35
N ILE A 187 -3.73 4.51 -16.95
CA ILE A 187 -5.10 4.95 -17.18
C ILE A 187 -5.37 5.01 -18.69
N ALA A 188 -4.46 5.61 -19.48
CA ALA A 188 -4.61 5.75 -20.92
C ALA A 188 -4.72 4.41 -21.65
N GLU A 189 -3.89 3.44 -21.30
CA GLU A 189 -3.87 2.10 -21.90
C GLU A 189 -5.09 1.26 -21.51
N ASN A 190 -5.62 1.46 -20.30
CA ASN A 190 -6.74 0.68 -19.77
C ASN A 190 -8.08 1.39 -19.91
N LYS A 191 -8.16 2.56 -20.60
CA LYS A 191 -9.38 3.38 -20.74
C LYS A 191 -10.65 2.61 -21.09
N SER A 192 -10.54 1.61 -21.98
CA SER A 192 -11.69 0.81 -22.43
C SER A 192 -12.20 -0.16 -21.36
N THR A 193 -11.34 -0.63 -20.46
CA THR A 193 -11.68 -1.57 -19.40
C THR A 193 -11.98 -0.89 -18.07
N LEU A 194 -11.68 0.41 -17.92
CA LEU A 194 -11.95 1.16 -16.68
C LEU A 194 -13.44 1.18 -16.31
N THR A 195 -14.34 1.27 -17.30
CA THR A 195 -15.79 1.22 -17.05
C THR A 195 -16.19 -0.15 -16.51
N ASP A 196 -15.72 -1.24 -17.13
CA ASP A 196 -16.04 -2.60 -16.70
C ASP A 196 -15.37 -2.94 -15.35
N ALA A 197 -14.15 -2.46 -15.12
CA ALA A 197 -13.46 -2.59 -13.84
C ALA A 197 -14.21 -1.85 -12.72
N PHE A 198 -14.71 -0.64 -12.98
CA PHE A 198 -15.54 0.11 -12.02
C PHE A 198 -16.81 -0.64 -11.62
N PHE A 199 -17.47 -1.33 -12.56
CA PHE A 199 -18.70 -2.07 -12.27
C PHE A 199 -18.47 -3.44 -11.61
N ASN A 200 -17.40 -4.14 -11.97
CA ASN A 200 -17.13 -5.49 -11.48
C ASN A 200 -16.19 -5.55 -10.27
N ASP A 201 -15.42 -4.49 -10.04
CA ASP A 201 -14.51 -4.31 -8.91
C ASP A 201 -14.53 -2.83 -8.47
N PRO A 202 -15.66 -2.35 -7.90
CA PRO A 202 -15.83 -0.96 -7.51
C PRO A 202 -14.82 -0.52 -6.43
N THR A 203 -14.21 -1.47 -5.74
CA THR A 203 -13.14 -1.27 -4.76
C THR A 203 -11.74 -1.16 -5.39
N GLY A 204 -11.59 -1.39 -6.69
CA GLY A 204 -10.33 -1.23 -7.42
C GLY A 204 -9.25 -2.28 -7.08
N THR A 205 -9.63 -3.38 -6.45
CA THR A 205 -8.71 -4.40 -5.89
C THR A 205 -7.82 -5.10 -6.91
N THR A 206 -8.29 -5.21 -8.14
CA THR A 206 -7.60 -5.83 -9.29
C THR A 206 -6.78 -4.79 -10.06
N MET A 207 -7.19 -3.52 -10.02
CA MET A 207 -6.55 -2.42 -10.74
C MET A 207 -5.35 -1.83 -10.01
N SER A 208 -5.35 -1.86 -8.67
CA SER A 208 -4.22 -1.41 -7.83
C SER A 208 -2.87 -2.00 -8.26
N LYS A 209 -2.85 -3.29 -8.62
CA LYS A 209 -1.69 -3.98 -9.20
C LYS A 209 -1.06 -3.26 -10.41
N LEU A 210 -1.88 -2.63 -11.25
CA LEU A 210 -1.40 -1.96 -12.46
C LEU A 210 -0.58 -0.71 -12.14
N PHE A 211 -0.81 -0.10 -10.98
CA PHE A 211 -0.13 1.10 -10.50
C PHE A 211 1.02 0.78 -9.53
N ALA A 212 1.12 -0.46 -9.08
CA ALA A 212 2.07 -0.85 -8.05
C ALA A 212 3.52 -0.85 -8.54
N THR A 213 4.37 -0.13 -7.81
CA THR A 213 5.83 -0.26 -7.91
C THR A 213 6.25 -1.65 -7.42
N ARG A 214 7.09 -2.31 -8.19
CA ARG A 214 7.55 -3.69 -7.90
C ARG A 214 8.94 -3.94 -8.46
N ILE A 215 9.59 -5.00 -7.99
CA ILE A 215 10.83 -5.51 -8.56
C ILE A 215 10.55 -6.84 -9.28
N ASP A 216 10.80 -6.85 -10.59
CA ASP A 216 10.71 -8.03 -11.44
C ASP A 216 12.10 -8.67 -11.55
N VAL A 217 12.19 -9.98 -11.33
CA VAL A 217 13.42 -10.77 -11.36
C VAL A 217 13.29 -11.86 -12.42
N GLN A 218 14.27 -11.94 -13.31
CA GLN A 218 14.41 -13.00 -14.31
C GLN A 218 15.70 -13.77 -14.03
N CYS A 219 15.53 -15.00 -13.57
CA CYS A 219 16.53 -16.05 -13.61
C CYS A 219 16.29 -16.87 -14.89
#